data_AF-A0A146KDI0-F1
#
_entry.id   AF-A0A146KDI0-F1
#
_cell.length_a   1.000
_cell.length_b   1.000
_cell.length_c   1.000
_cell.angle_alpha   90.00
_cell.angle_beta   90.00
_cell.angle_gamma   90.00
#
_symmetry.space_group_name_H-M   'P 1'
#
loop_
_entity.id
_entity.type
_entity.pdbx_description
1 polymer ?
#
loop_
_entity_poly.entity_id
_entity_poly.type
_entity_poly.pdbx_seq_one_letter_code
_entity_poly.pdbx_strand_id
1 'polypeptide(L)'
;FTGGCMISYVIVIRDCFFFFQYVDAPEEEIAIYKNLLLAGVMFVVVMPLCFLRNLASLKYNSYIVLVVVVYLIIVCACMLGQKATDNELPETVTFRVSTGYMKALPLLIHAFNSQYNFMNIYNELDKREKNVKKVVFWNSTLVCSVYFLIGLLGYFAYGDDTKSDILSNIANENGLVAQIAS
;
A
#
# COMPACT_ATOMS: atom_id res chain seq x y z
N PHE A 1 13.46 -1.08 16.69
CA PHE A 1 13.00 -1.58 15.38
C PHE A 1 11.48 -1.49 15.23
N THR A 2 10.69 -1.93 16.22
CA THR A 2 9.21 -1.83 16.24
C THR A 2 8.67 -0.40 16.16
N GLY A 3 9.26 0.55 16.91
CA GLY A 3 8.81 1.94 16.91
C GLY A 3 8.90 2.62 15.54
N GLY A 4 9.96 2.34 14.77
CA GLY A 4 10.11 2.87 13.41
C GLY A 4 9.01 2.38 12.47
N CYS A 5 8.64 1.09 12.54
CA CYS A 5 7.56 0.54 11.74
C CYS A 5 6.20 1.15 12.11
N MET A 6 5.95 1.39 13.41
CA MET A 6 4.73 2.05 13.87
C MET A 6 4.64 3.48 13.34
N ILE A 7 5.74 4.24 13.39
CA ILE A 7 5.80 5.60 12.82
C ILE A 7 5.52 5.57 11.32
N SER A 8 6.11 4.61 10.58
CA SER A 8 5.83 4.46 9.14
C SER A 8 4.35 4.21 8.84
N TYR A 9 3.67 3.33 9.57
CA TYR A 9 2.24 3.10 9.38
C TYR A 9 1.40 4.34 9.65
N VAL A 10 1.74 5.10 10.70
CA VAL A 10 1.06 6.34 11.06
C VAL A 10 1.24 7.40 9.97
N ILE A 11 2.43 7.50 9.36
CA ILE A 11 2.70 8.39 8.23
C ILE A 11 1.89 7.96 7.00
N VAL A 12 1.87 6.67 6.66
CA VAL A 12 1.08 6.16 5.52
C VAL A 12 -0.42 6.44 5.70
N ILE A 13 -0.96 6.24 6.90
CA ILE A 13 -2.37 6.57 7.20
C ILE A 13 -2.64 8.07 6.98
N ARG A 14 -1.72 8.94 7.40
CA ARG A 14 -1.82 10.39 7.19
C ARG A 14 -1.79 10.74 5.70
N ASP A 15 -0.95 10.08 4.91
CA ASP A 15 -0.83 10.32 3.48
C ASP A 15 -2.09 9.85 2.72
N CYS A 16 -2.77 8.81 3.21
CA CYS A 16 -4.07 8.37 2.69
C CYS A 16 -5.23 9.35 2.94
N PHE A 17 -5.05 10.45 3.71
CA PHE A 17 -6.09 11.48 3.86
C PHE A 17 -6.14 12.42 2.64
N PHE A 18 -6.37 11.84 1.45
CA PHE A 18 -6.46 12.54 0.17
C PHE A 18 -7.65 13.52 0.10
N PHE A 19 -8.67 13.34 0.95
CA PHE A 19 -9.84 14.22 1.01
C PHE A 19 -9.49 15.69 1.32
N PHE A 20 -8.37 15.94 2.01
CA PHE A 20 -7.92 17.30 2.29
C PHE A 20 -7.26 17.99 1.09
N GLN A 21 -6.99 17.27 0.00
CA GLN A 21 -6.49 17.86 -1.24
C GLN A 21 -7.54 18.73 -1.94
N TYR A 22 -8.83 18.52 -1.63
CA TYR A 22 -9.96 19.28 -2.18
C TYR A 22 -10.36 20.48 -1.31
N VAL A 23 -9.67 20.71 -0.19
CA VAL A 23 -9.93 21.83 0.70
C VAL A 23 -9.05 23.00 0.27
N ASP A 24 -9.69 24.10 -0.13
CA ASP A 24 -9.02 25.34 -0.55
C ASP A 24 -8.51 26.10 0.69
N ALA A 25 -7.42 25.60 1.28
CA ALA A 25 -6.77 26.15 2.47
C ALA A 25 -5.26 26.19 2.26
N PRO A 26 -4.53 27.10 2.95
CA PRO A 26 -3.07 27.14 2.86
C PRO A 26 -2.45 25.82 3.33
N GLU A 27 -1.34 25.41 2.69
CA GLU A 27 -0.70 24.10 2.92
C GLU A 27 -0.34 23.84 4.40
N GLU A 28 0.03 24.90 5.13
CA GLU A 28 0.33 24.83 6.57
C GLU A 28 -0.89 24.44 7.40
N GLU A 29 -2.07 24.99 7.08
CA GLU A 29 -3.32 24.66 7.77
C GLU A 29 -3.76 23.23 7.44
N ILE A 30 -3.67 22.82 6.17
CA ILE A 30 -3.95 21.44 5.74
C ILE A 30 -3.08 20.44 6.51
N ALA A 31 -1.80 20.73 6.69
CA ALA A 31 -0.89 19.87 7.45
C ALA A 31 -1.33 19.75 8.92
N ILE A 32 -1.78 20.85 9.53
CA ILE A 32 -2.29 20.85 10.91
C ILE A 32 -3.57 20.02 11.01
N TYR A 33 -4.54 20.19 10.11
CA TYR A 33 -5.77 19.40 10.11
C TYR A 33 -5.49 17.90 9.93
N LYS A 34 -4.58 17.53 9.01
CA LYS A 34 -4.15 16.13 8.83
C LYS A 34 -3.54 15.55 10.09
N ASN A 35 -2.66 16.30 10.76
CA ASN A 35 -2.01 15.85 12.00
C ASN A 35 -3.00 15.72 13.17
N LEU A 36 -3.95 16.66 13.29
CA LEU A 36 -4.98 16.63 14.32
C LEU A 36 -5.94 15.46 14.12
N LEU A 37 -6.40 15.24 12.88
CA LEU A 37 -7.24 14.10 12.54
C LEU A 37 -6.52 12.78 12.82
N LEU A 38 -5.25 12.68 12.43
CA LEU A 38 -4.42 11.51 12.71
C LEU A 38 -4.35 11.22 14.21
N ALA A 39 -4.07 12.23 15.02
CA ALA A 39 -4.04 12.09 16.48
C ALA A 39 -5.39 11.62 17.04
N GLY A 40 -6.50 12.19 16.55
CA GLY A 40 -7.85 11.77 16.91
C GLY A 40 -8.14 10.31 16.55
N VAL A 41 -7.83 9.88 15.33
CA VAL A 41 -8.01 8.49 14.88
C VAL A 41 -7.17 7.52 15.70
N MET A 42 -5.91 7.87 15.98
CA MET A 42 -5.02 7.04 16.79
C MET A 42 -5.56 6.85 18.22
N PHE A 43 -6.08 7.91 18.83
CA PHE A 43 -6.59 7.85 20.21
C PHE A 43 -7.98 7.20 20.31
N VAL A 44 -8.87 7.49 19.36
CA VAL A 44 -10.28 7.07 19.43
C VAL A 44 -10.52 5.71 18.78
N VAL A 45 -9.74 5.32 17.78
CA VAL A 45 -9.94 4.07 17.02
C VAL A 45 -8.82 3.08 17.31
N VAL A 46 -7.57 3.47 17.08
CA VAL A 46 -6.44 2.53 17.14
C VAL A 46 -6.15 2.08 18.58
N MET A 47 -6.13 3.02 19.53
CA MET A 47 -5.89 2.72 20.94
C MET A 47 -6.91 1.70 21.52
N PRO A 48 -8.23 1.88 21.41
CA PRO A 48 -9.17 0.87 21.92
C PRO A 48 -9.11 -0.46 21.15
N LEU A 49 -8.82 -0.44 19.84
CA LEU A 49 -8.56 -1.66 19.08
C LEU A 49 -7.35 -2.43 19.61
N CYS A 50 -6.28 -1.76 20.04
CA CYS A 50 -5.12 -2.40 20.64
C CYS A 50 -5.43 -3.06 22.00
N PHE A 51 -6.44 -2.59 22.73
CA PHE A 51 -6.89 -3.21 23.99
C PHE A 51 -7.83 -4.40 23.79
N LEU A 52 -8.43 -4.56 22.60
CA LEU A 52 -9.27 -5.70 22.26
C LEU A 52 -8.40 -6.95 22.00
N ARG A 53 -8.38 -7.86 22.97
CA ARG A 53 -7.61 -9.12 22.95
C ARG A 53 -8.08 -10.14 21.89
N ASN A 54 -9.21 -9.91 21.22
CA ASN A 54 -9.82 -10.86 20.29
C ASN A 54 -9.39 -10.58 18.83
N LEU A 55 -8.33 -11.27 18.40
CA LEU A 55 -7.82 -11.33 17.03
C LEU A 55 -8.76 -12.00 16.00
N ALA A 56 -9.94 -12.48 16.42
CA ALA A 56 -10.88 -13.19 15.56
C ALA A 56 -11.42 -12.31 14.41
N SER A 57 -11.53 -10.99 14.61
CA SER A 57 -11.96 -10.04 13.57
C SER A 57 -10.88 -9.81 12.49
N LEU A 58 -9.61 -10.09 12.79
CA LEU A 58 -8.49 -9.85 11.87
C LEU A 58 -8.57 -10.72 10.61
N LYS A 59 -9.23 -11.88 10.69
CA LYS A 59 -9.48 -12.75 9.53
C LYS A 59 -10.31 -12.03 8.46
N TYR A 60 -11.34 -11.29 8.85
CA TYR A 60 -12.16 -10.51 7.91
C TYR A 60 -11.35 -9.38 7.27
N ASN A 61 -10.52 -8.69 8.06
CA ASN A 61 -9.62 -7.67 7.53
C ASN A 61 -8.65 -8.25 6.49
N SER A 62 -8.10 -9.44 6.72
CA SER A 62 -7.23 -10.10 5.73
C SER A 62 -7.95 -10.38 4.40
N TYR A 63 -9.22 -10.82 4.42
CA TYR A 63 -10.00 -11.01 3.19
C TYR A 63 -10.26 -9.68 2.46
N ILE A 64 -10.60 -8.63 3.19
CA ILE A 64 -10.82 -7.29 2.61
C ILE A 64 -9.54 -6.80 1.93
N VAL A 65 -8.39 -6.91 2.60
CA VAL A 65 -7.09 -6.52 2.04
C VAL A 65 -6.78 -7.30 0.77
N LEU A 66 -7.05 -8.61 0.73
CA LEU A 66 -6.88 -9.41 -0.49
C LEU A 66 -7.75 -8.89 -1.65
N VAL A 67 -9.02 -8.56 -1.39
CA VAL A 67 -9.92 -7.99 -2.40
C VAL A 67 -9.39 -6.66 -2.91
N VAL A 68 -8.91 -5.78 -2.02
CA VAL A 68 -8.32 -4.49 -2.40
C VAL A 68 -7.07 -4.67 -3.27
N VAL A 69 -6.20 -5.62 -2.92
CA VAL A 69 -4.99 -5.91 -3.71
C VAL A 69 -5.34 -6.42 -5.11
N VAL A 70 -6.30 -7.34 -5.22
CA VAL A 70 -6.78 -7.83 -6.52
C VAL A 70 -7.40 -6.70 -7.34
N TYR A 71 -8.21 -5.85 -6.71
CA TYR A 71 -8.78 -4.66 -7.34
C TYR A 71 -7.69 -3.74 -7.88
N LEU A 72 -6.64 -3.45 -7.12
CA LEU A 72 -5.52 -2.62 -7.57
C LEU A 72 -4.80 -3.20 -8.78
N ILE A 73 -4.59 -4.53 -8.82
CA ILE A 73 -3.99 -5.19 -9.99
C ILE A 73 -4.87 -4.98 -11.23
N ILE A 74 -6.18 -5.16 -11.09
CA ILE A 74 -7.13 -4.97 -12.20
C ILE A 74 -7.11 -3.52 -12.69
N VAL A 75 -7.18 -2.55 -11.78
CA VAL A 75 -7.15 -1.12 -12.14
C VAL A 75 -5.86 -0.76 -12.88
N CYS A 76 -4.70 -1.19 -12.38
CA CYS A 76 -3.42 -0.94 -13.05
C CYS A 76 -3.37 -1.58 -14.44
N ALA A 77 -3.91 -2.80 -14.59
CA ALA A 77 -3.98 -3.48 -15.89
C ALA A 77 -4.92 -2.77 -16.87
N CYS A 78 -6.09 -2.30 -16.40
CA CYS A 78 -7.03 -1.52 -17.21
C CYS A 78 -6.41 -0.19 -17.68
N MET A 79 -5.75 0.54 -16.79
CA MET A 79 -5.07 1.81 -17.11
C MET A 79 -3.97 1.60 -18.14
N LEU A 80 -3.16 0.55 -17.97
CA LEU A 80 -2.15 0.17 -18.96
C LEU A 80 -2.80 -0.15 -20.32
N GLY A 81 -3.91 -0.90 -20.33
CA GLY A 81 -4.63 -1.26 -21.56
C GLY A 81 -5.21 -0.04 -22.30
N GLN A 82 -5.71 0.95 -21.55
CA GLN A 82 -6.22 2.19 -22.14
C GLN A 82 -5.10 3.04 -22.74
N LYS A 83 -4.02 3.29 -22.00
CA LYS A 83 -2.86 4.04 -22.51
C LYS A 83 -2.19 3.36 -23.70
N ALA A 84 -2.21 2.03 -23.74
CA ALA A 84 -1.77 1.26 -24.91
C ALA A 84 -2.68 1.45 -26.12
N THR A 85 -3.99 1.61 -25.91
CA THR A 85 -4.97 1.87 -26.98
C THR A 85 -4.85 3.31 -27.50
N ASP A 86 -4.58 4.27 -26.62
CA ASP A 86 -4.47 5.69 -26.94
C ASP A 86 -3.05 6.07 -27.46
N ASN A 87 -2.13 5.11 -27.58
CA ASN A 87 -0.71 5.32 -27.92
C ASN A 87 0.04 6.30 -27.01
N GLU A 88 -0.42 6.47 -25.76
CA GLU A 88 0.20 7.33 -24.76
C GLU A 88 1.19 6.57 -23.86
N LEU A 89 1.66 5.41 -24.31
CA LEU A 89 2.64 4.64 -23.55
C LEU A 89 3.94 5.44 -23.44
N PRO A 90 4.45 5.69 -22.22
CA PRO A 90 5.72 6.38 -22.05
C PRO A 90 6.85 5.56 -22.71
N GLU A 91 7.83 6.26 -23.31
CA GLU A 91 9.04 5.60 -23.79
C GLU A 91 9.65 4.81 -22.62
N THR A 92 9.87 3.52 -22.82
CA THR A 92 10.49 2.67 -21.80
C THR A 92 11.91 3.15 -21.56
N VAL A 93 12.11 3.95 -20.52
CA VAL A 93 13.44 4.44 -20.16
C VAL A 93 14.23 3.28 -19.57
N THR A 94 15.33 2.94 -20.22
CA THR A 94 16.27 1.93 -19.72
C THR A 94 16.80 2.32 -18.35
N PHE A 95 17.05 1.31 -17.52
CA PHE A 95 17.56 1.38 -16.14
C PHE A 95 18.51 2.57 -15.89
N ARG A 96 18.00 3.68 -15.34
CA ARG A 96 18.78 4.87 -14.99
C ARG A 96 19.13 4.87 -13.52
N VAL A 97 20.42 4.68 -13.23
CA VAL A 97 20.86 4.69 -11.84
C VAL A 97 20.80 6.09 -11.25
N SER A 98 19.85 6.31 -10.34
CA SER A 98 19.60 7.60 -9.68
C SER A 98 19.69 7.48 -8.16
N THR A 99 20.01 8.58 -7.49
CA THR A 99 20.04 8.68 -6.01
C THR A 99 18.69 8.40 -5.36
N GLY A 100 17.60 8.41 -6.15
CA GLY A 100 16.26 8.01 -5.72
C GLY A 100 16.16 6.58 -5.16
N TYR A 101 17.06 5.66 -5.55
CA TYR A 101 17.04 4.30 -5.02
C TYR A 101 17.32 4.22 -3.52
N MET A 102 18.08 5.17 -2.97
CA MET A 102 18.31 5.22 -1.51
C MET A 102 17.04 5.52 -0.73
N LYS A 103 16.05 6.19 -1.35
CA LYS A 103 14.72 6.40 -0.76
C LYS A 103 13.80 5.20 -0.98
N ALA A 104 13.91 4.54 -2.14
CA ALA A 104 13.11 3.35 -2.47
C ALA A 104 13.50 2.11 -1.62
N LEU A 105 14.79 1.96 -1.28
CA LEU A 105 15.28 0.83 -0.49
C LEU A 105 14.61 0.68 0.88
N PRO A 106 14.55 1.73 1.73
CA PRO A 106 13.80 1.70 2.99
C PRO A 106 12.32 1.37 2.82
N LEU A 107 11.66 1.90 1.79
CA LEU A 107 10.25 1.62 1.50
C LEU A 107 10.04 0.15 1.14
N LEU A 108 10.90 -0.41 0.28
CA LEU A 108 10.85 -1.83 -0.11
C LEU A 108 11.10 -2.72 1.11
N ILE A 109 12.15 -2.44 1.89
CA ILE A 109 12.45 -3.19 3.11
C ILE A 109 11.26 -3.10 4.09
N HIS A 110 10.67 -1.92 4.26
CA HIS A 110 9.50 -1.73 5.12
C HIS A 110 8.28 -2.55 4.64
N ALA A 111 7.99 -2.56 3.33
CA ALA A 111 6.91 -3.35 2.75
C ALA A 111 7.08 -4.88 2.95
N PHE A 112 8.32 -5.36 3.00
CA PHE A 112 8.64 -6.76 3.27
C PHE A 112 8.74 -7.12 4.78
N ASN A 113 8.65 -6.14 5.69
CA ASN A 113 8.69 -6.39 7.14
C ASN A 113 7.35 -6.97 7.67
N SER A 114 7.01 -8.19 7.24
CA SER A 114 5.83 -8.94 7.75
C SER A 114 6.16 -9.83 8.96
N GLN A 115 7.40 -9.81 9.45
CA GLN A 115 7.93 -10.79 10.43
C GLN A 115 7.21 -10.75 11.78
N TYR A 116 6.63 -9.60 12.18
CA TYR A 116 5.94 -9.45 13.45
C TYR A 116 4.61 -10.21 13.52
N ASN A 117 3.83 -10.19 12.43
CA ASN A 117 2.56 -10.91 12.35
C ASN A 117 2.77 -12.41 12.21
N PHE A 118 3.91 -12.82 11.63
CA PHE A 118 4.25 -14.21 11.44
C PHE A 118 4.41 -14.99 12.77
N MET A 119 4.97 -14.38 13.81
CA MET A 119 5.16 -15.05 15.12
C MET A 119 3.82 -15.35 15.83
N ASN A 120 2.82 -14.48 15.67
CA ASN A 120 1.47 -14.72 16.22
C ASN A 120 0.76 -15.86 15.47
N ILE A 121 0.84 -15.86 14.13
CA ILE A 121 0.29 -16.94 13.29
C ILE A 121 0.99 -18.27 13.59
N TYR A 122 2.31 -18.24 13.82
CA TYR A 122 3.09 -19.42 14.20
C TYR A 122 2.61 -20.05 15.51
N ASN A 123 2.22 -19.23 16.49
CA ASN A 123 1.69 -19.71 17.77
C ASN A 123 0.27 -20.30 17.67
N GLU A 124 -0.52 -19.88 16.69
CA GLU A 124 -1.89 -20.36 16.42
C GLU A 124 -1.96 -21.64 15.55
N LEU A 125 -0.86 -22.09 14.94
CA LEU A 125 -0.85 -23.29 14.09
C LEU A 125 -0.71 -24.59 14.91
N ASP A 126 -1.73 -25.45 14.86
CA ASP A 126 -1.76 -26.77 15.53
C ASP A 126 -0.75 -27.81 14.98
N LYS A 127 -0.04 -27.53 13.89
CA LYS A 127 0.98 -28.43 13.28
C LYS A 127 2.29 -27.68 12.99
N ARG A 128 3.04 -27.43 14.06
CA ARG A 128 4.11 -26.42 14.20
C ARG A 128 5.33 -26.52 13.27
N GLU A 129 5.82 -27.69 12.87
CA GLU A 129 7.21 -27.76 12.36
C GLU A 129 7.35 -28.15 10.88
N LYS A 130 6.56 -29.10 10.37
CA LYS A 130 6.77 -29.63 9.01
C LYS A 130 6.28 -28.71 7.89
N ASN A 131 5.26 -27.89 8.15
CA ASN A 131 4.61 -27.09 7.12
C ASN A 131 4.96 -25.59 7.18
N VAL A 132 5.48 -25.10 8.31
CA VAL A 132 5.72 -23.67 8.50
C VAL A 132 6.73 -23.12 7.51
N LYS A 133 7.88 -23.79 7.31
CA LYS A 133 8.89 -23.34 6.32
C LYS A 133 8.31 -23.28 4.91
N LYS A 134 7.48 -24.26 4.53
CA LYS A 134 6.82 -24.32 3.23
C LYS A 134 5.80 -23.18 3.07
N VAL A 135 4.96 -22.97 4.09
CA VAL A 135 3.96 -21.89 4.10
C VAL A 135 4.62 -20.51 4.05
N VAL A 136 5.69 -20.29 4.81
CA VAL A 136 6.47 -19.04 4.77
C VAL A 136 7.05 -18.82 3.38
N PHE A 137 7.69 -19.84 2.81
CA PHE A 137 8.28 -19.72 1.49
C PHE A 137 7.23 -19.35 0.44
N TRP A 138 6.12 -20.09 0.37
CA TRP A 138 5.04 -19.80 -0.58
C TRP A 138 4.40 -18.43 -0.35
N ASN A 139 4.19 -18.02 0.90
CA ASN A 139 3.64 -16.70 1.22
C ASN A 139 4.61 -15.59 0.78
N SER A 140 5.89 -15.69 1.12
CA SER A 140 6.90 -14.71 0.71
C SER A 140 7.04 -14.64 -0.81
N THR A 141 7.02 -15.77 -1.51
CA THR A 141 7.01 -15.81 -2.97
C THR A 141 5.77 -15.13 -3.53
N LEU A 142 4.58 -15.42 -3.00
CA LEU A 142 3.32 -14.81 -3.46
C LEU A 142 3.32 -13.30 -3.26
N VAL A 143 3.73 -12.81 -2.08
CA VAL A 143 3.82 -11.37 -1.80
C VAL A 143 4.82 -10.69 -2.74
N CYS A 144 5.98 -11.32 -2.95
CA CYS A 144 6.97 -10.81 -3.89
C CYS A 144 6.41 -10.72 -5.32
N SER A 145 5.74 -11.77 -5.80
CA SER A 145 5.10 -11.78 -7.12
C SER A 145 4.03 -10.70 -7.26
N VAL A 146 3.19 -10.51 -6.25
CA VAL A 146 2.15 -9.46 -6.25
C VAL A 146 2.76 -8.07 -6.31
N TYR A 147 3.76 -7.78 -5.47
CA TYR A 147 4.43 -6.47 -5.47
C TYR A 147 5.15 -6.22 -6.79
N PHE A 148 5.78 -7.25 -7.37
CA PHE A 148 6.43 -7.13 -8.67
C PHE A 148 5.43 -6.86 -9.79
N LEU A 149 4.28 -7.54 -9.79
CA LEU A 149 3.20 -7.32 -10.76
C LEU A 149 2.64 -5.90 -10.67
N ILE A 150 2.31 -5.43 -9.47
CA ILE A 150 1.78 -4.06 -9.28
C ILE A 150 2.83 -3.02 -9.69
N GLY A 151 4.08 -3.20 -9.27
CA GLY A 151 5.17 -2.28 -9.62
C GLY A 151 5.43 -2.24 -11.13
N LEU A 152 5.39 -3.39 -11.81
CA LEU A 152 5.61 -3.49 -13.25
C LEU A 152 4.44 -2.88 -14.04
N LEU A 153 3.20 -3.19 -13.67
CA LEU A 153 2.00 -2.60 -14.30
C LEU A 153 1.96 -1.09 -14.09
N GLY A 154 2.24 -0.62 -12.87
CA GLY A 154 2.30 0.81 -12.56
C GLY A 154 3.40 1.52 -13.33
N TYR A 155 4.60 0.92 -13.43
CA TYR A 155 5.70 1.48 -14.20
C TYR A 155 5.37 1.58 -15.70
N PHE A 156 4.76 0.54 -16.29
CA PHE A 156 4.35 0.63 -17.69
C PHE A 156 3.20 1.61 -17.92
N ALA A 157 2.34 1.85 -16.92
CA ALA A 157 1.24 2.79 -17.02
C ALA A 157 1.65 4.27 -16.88
N TYR A 158 2.72 4.57 -16.14
CA TYR A 158 3.11 5.97 -15.84
C TYR A 158 4.57 6.32 -16.18
N GLY A 159 5.44 5.35 -16.44
CA GLY A 159 6.84 5.57 -16.80
C GLY A 159 7.58 6.40 -15.74
N ASP A 160 8.23 7.47 -16.19
CA ASP A 160 8.99 8.40 -15.34
C ASP A 160 8.10 9.27 -14.42
N ASP A 161 6.80 9.39 -14.69
CA ASP A 161 5.83 10.11 -13.86
C ASP A 161 5.23 9.23 -12.74
N THR A 162 5.80 8.06 -12.50
CA THR A 162 5.38 7.17 -11.41
C THR A 162 5.70 7.81 -10.04
N LYS A 163 4.67 8.20 -9.30
CA LYS A 163 4.84 8.69 -7.91
C LYS A 163 5.21 7.54 -6.97
N SER A 164 5.82 7.87 -5.84
CA SER A 164 6.18 6.90 -4.79
C SER A 164 4.98 6.18 -4.18
N ASP A 165 3.79 6.77 -4.29
CA ASP A 165 2.51 6.14 -3.97
C ASP A 165 1.68 6.01 -5.26
N ILE A 166 1.41 4.76 -5.66
CA ILE A 166 0.62 4.46 -6.85
C ILE A 166 -0.84 4.86 -6.68
N LEU A 167 -1.37 4.89 -5.45
CA LEU A 167 -2.73 5.33 -5.18
C LEU A 167 -2.89 6.82 -5.51
N SER A 168 -1.86 7.62 -5.24
CA SER A 168 -1.81 9.03 -5.60
C SER A 168 -1.78 9.27 -7.11
N ASN A 169 -1.27 8.32 -7.91
CA ASN A 169 -1.35 8.37 -9.37
C ASN A 169 -2.76 8.02 -9.85
N ILE A 170 -3.33 6.92 -9.34
CA ILE A 170 -4.69 6.48 -9.65
C ILE A 170 -5.72 7.56 -9.28
N ALA A 171 -5.55 8.20 -8.11
CA ALA A 171 -6.46 9.23 -7.60
C ALA A 171 -6.37 10.57 -8.35
N ASN A 172 -5.29 10.83 -9.09
CA ASN A 172 -5.15 12.05 -9.88
C ASN A 172 -5.68 11.85 -11.32
N GLU A 173 -5.77 10.61 -11.76
CA GLU A 173 -6.26 10.21 -13.08
C GLU A 173 -7.79 10.10 -13.12
N ASN A 174 -8.46 11.10 -12.52
CA ASN A 174 -9.89 11.24 -12.21
C ASN A 174 -10.91 10.95 -13.35
N GLY A 175 -10.50 10.47 -14.52
CA GLY A 175 -11.39 9.98 -15.56
C GLY A 175 -11.93 8.57 -15.31
N LEU A 176 -11.12 7.61 -14.84
CA LEU A 176 -11.54 6.20 -14.85
C LEU A 176 -12.42 5.82 -13.65
N VAL A 177 -12.01 6.19 -12.43
CA VAL A 177 -12.75 5.80 -11.21
C VAL A 177 -14.08 6.57 -11.10
N ALA A 178 -14.14 7.79 -11.65
CA ALA A 178 -15.38 8.56 -11.74
C ALA A 178 -16.36 8.00 -12.79
N GLN A 179 -15.89 7.45 -13.91
CA GLN A 179 -16.74 6.87 -14.95
C GLN A 179 -17.30 5.48 -14.59
N ILE A 180 -16.61 4.71 -13.75
CA ILE A 180 -17.10 3.39 -13.30
C ILE A 180 -18.09 3.55 -12.11
N ALA A 181 -18.04 4.69 -11.42
CA ALA A 181 -18.93 5.04 -10.30
C ALA A 181 -20.18 5.86 -10.71
N SER A 182 -20.39 6.13 -12.01
CA SER A 182 -21.58 6.74 -12.59
C SER A 182 -22.38 5.74 -13.41
#